data_AF-A0A1B6JWD7-F1
#
_entry.id   AF-A0A1B6JWD7-F1
#
_cell.length_a   1.000
_cell.length_b   1.000
_cell.length_c   1.000
_cell.angle_alpha   90.00
_cell.angle_beta   90.00
_cell.angle_gamma   90.00
#
_symmetry.space_group_name_H-M   'P 1'
#
loop_
_entity.id
_entity.type
_entity.pdbx_description
1 polymer ?
#
loop_
_entity_poly.entity_id
_entity_poly.type
_entity_poly.pdbx_seq_one_letter_code
_entity_poly.pdbx_strand_id
1 'polypeptide(L)'
;RIKSGEFHFHAESWCSVSHEAKSLTKGLLTVDPRRRLRMSALMVHPWVQGCDVSATPLMTPDVLTAGSSHRSAELAVKHAFNAFHQAHREGFRLQDVVNAKLAQRRRLKK
;
A
#
# COMPACT_ATOMS: atom_id res chain seq x y z
N ARG A 1 -7.53 -10.90 -0.36
CA ARG A 1 -7.61 -9.68 -1.20
C ARG A 1 -6.24 -9.01 -1.34
N ILE A 2 -5.60 -8.50 -0.28
CA ILE A 2 -4.25 -7.89 -0.41
C ILE A 2 -3.19 -8.93 -0.84
N LYS A 3 -3.21 -10.14 -0.26
CA LYS A 3 -2.30 -11.23 -0.64
C LYS A 3 -2.46 -11.71 -2.10
N SER A 4 -3.61 -11.47 -2.74
CA SER A 4 -3.87 -11.84 -4.14
C SER A 4 -3.55 -10.71 -5.13
N GLY A 5 -3.26 -9.48 -4.66
CA GLY A 5 -2.92 -8.35 -5.54
C GLY A 5 -4.09 -7.86 -6.40
N GLU A 6 -5.32 -8.12 -5.96
CA GLU A 6 -6.52 -7.83 -6.72
C GLU A 6 -7.00 -6.39 -6.46
N PHE A 7 -6.92 -5.54 -7.48
CA PHE A 7 -7.48 -4.18 -7.51
C PHE A 7 -7.74 -3.78 -8.96
N HIS A 8 -8.68 -2.85 -9.16
CA HIS A 8 -9.18 -2.48 -10.47
C HIS A 8 -9.26 -0.97 -10.64
N PHE A 9 -9.15 -0.53 -11.90
CA PHE A 9 -9.25 0.88 -12.30
C PHE A 9 -10.50 1.14 -13.15
N HIS A 10 -11.60 0.43 -12.87
CA HIS A 10 -12.83 0.45 -13.69
C HIS A 10 -13.85 1.51 -13.25
N ALA A 11 -13.68 2.13 -12.08
CA ALA A 11 -14.60 3.17 -11.63
C ALA A 11 -14.42 4.45 -12.45
N GLU A 12 -15.48 5.24 -12.56
CA GLU A 12 -15.50 6.52 -13.30
C GLU A 12 -14.37 7.47 -12.88
N SER A 13 -14.01 7.45 -11.59
CA SER A 13 -12.88 8.19 -11.01
C SER A 13 -11.52 7.88 -11.62
N TRP A 14 -11.41 6.79 -12.38
CA TRP A 14 -10.19 6.40 -13.09
C TRP A 14 -10.24 6.66 -14.58
N CYS A 15 -11.37 7.08 -15.17
CA CYS A 15 -11.49 7.27 -16.62
C CYS A 15 -10.51 8.31 -17.15
N SER A 16 -10.37 9.44 -16.45
CA SER A 16 -9.45 10.54 -16.82
C SER A 16 -8.00 10.31 -16.39
N VAL A 17 -7.72 9.26 -15.62
CA VAL A 17 -6.37 8.98 -15.12
C VAL A 17 -5.52 8.32 -16.22
N SER A 18 -4.32 8.84 -16.45
CA SER A 18 -3.42 8.39 -17.51
C SER A 18 -3.00 6.92 -17.35
N HIS A 19 -2.63 6.31 -18.47
CA HIS A 19 -2.19 4.92 -18.49
C HIS A 19 -0.91 4.73 -17.66
N GLU A 20 0.01 5.69 -17.74
CA GLU A 20 1.30 5.69 -17.05
C GLU A 20 1.10 5.72 -15.53
N ALA A 21 0.15 6.51 -15.02
CA ALA A 21 -0.20 6.55 -13.61
C ALA A 21 -0.76 5.20 -13.10
N LYS A 22 -1.63 4.59 -13.90
CA LYS A 22 -2.20 3.26 -13.60
C LYS A 22 -1.13 2.17 -13.63
N SER A 23 -0.23 2.22 -14.61
CA SER A 23 0.90 1.30 -14.75
C SER A 23 1.85 1.40 -13.54
N LEU A 24 2.20 2.62 -13.15
CA LEU A 24 3.00 2.89 -11.96
C LEU A 24 2.37 2.32 -10.69
N THR A 25 1.08 2.61 -10.47
CA THR A 25 0.31 2.12 -9.32
C THR A 25 0.28 0.59 -9.29
N LYS A 26 0.10 -0.06 -10.45
CA LYS A 26 0.17 -1.53 -10.56
C LYS A 26 1.54 -2.08 -10.15
N GLY A 27 2.61 -1.46 -10.61
CA GLY A 27 3.97 -1.87 -10.27
C GLY A 27 4.26 -1.80 -8.77
N LEU A 28 3.79 -0.75 -8.09
CA LEU A 28 3.96 -0.55 -6.65
C LEU A 28 3.13 -1.54 -5.81
N LEU A 29 1.89 -1.82 -6.22
CA LEU A 29 0.97 -2.71 -5.51
C LEU A 29 1.12 -4.20 -5.92
N THR A 30 2.13 -4.54 -6.71
CA THR A 30 2.42 -5.92 -7.11
C THR A 30 2.85 -6.77 -5.91
N VAL A 31 2.20 -7.92 -5.71
CA VAL A 31 2.47 -8.81 -4.57
C VAL A 31 3.87 -9.42 -4.65
N ASP A 32 4.25 -10.00 -5.80
CA ASP A 32 5.55 -10.65 -5.98
C ASP A 32 6.70 -9.63 -5.88
N PRO A 33 7.57 -9.71 -4.86
CA PRO A 33 8.68 -8.76 -4.67
C PRO A 33 9.69 -8.75 -5.83
N ARG A 34 9.78 -9.84 -6.60
CA ARG A 34 10.67 -9.91 -7.77
C ARG A 34 10.14 -9.10 -8.95
N ARG A 35 8.82 -8.95 -9.03
CA ARG A 35 8.10 -8.21 -10.08
C ARG A 35 7.70 -6.80 -9.63
N ARG A 36 7.69 -6.54 -8.32
CA ARG A 36 7.34 -5.25 -7.74
C ARG A 36 8.31 -4.16 -8.19
N LEU A 37 7.75 -3.01 -8.56
CA LEU A 37 8.53 -1.83 -8.94
C LEU A 37 9.46 -1.43 -7.79
N ARG A 38 10.75 -1.28 -8.12
CA ARG A 38 11.80 -0.86 -7.18
C ARG A 38 12.07 0.62 -7.29
N MET A 39 12.71 1.19 -6.27
CA MET A 39 13.03 2.61 -6.21
C MET A 39 13.83 3.11 -7.42
N SER A 40 14.84 2.37 -7.86
CA SER A 40 15.65 2.75 -9.04
C SER A 40 14.82 2.90 -10.31
N ALA A 41 13.86 2.00 -10.54
CA ALA A 41 12.96 2.07 -11.69
C ALA A 41 11.84 3.11 -11.50
N LEU A 42 11.40 3.33 -10.26
CA LEU A 42 10.41 4.35 -9.91
C LEU A 42 10.93 5.76 -10.24
N MET A 43 12.19 6.06 -9.90
CA MET A 43 12.78 7.38 -10.11
C MET A 43 12.81 7.78 -11.58
N VAL A 44 13.03 6.83 -12.49
CA VAL A 44 13.09 7.06 -13.94
C VAL A 44 11.76 6.78 -14.64
N HIS A 45 10.69 6.51 -13.89
CA HIS A 45 9.39 6.19 -14.49
C HIS A 45 8.83 7.43 -15.21
N PRO A 46 8.29 7.31 -16.44
CA PRO A 46 7.84 8.47 -17.24
C PRO A 46 6.84 9.37 -16.50
N TRP A 47 5.92 8.77 -15.73
CA TRP A 47 4.97 9.52 -14.91
C TRP A 47 5.62 10.37 -13.81
N VAL A 48 6.76 9.93 -13.27
CA VAL A 48 7.51 10.65 -12.22
C VAL A 48 8.46 11.69 -12.80
N GLN A 49 9.08 11.39 -13.95
CA GLN A 49 10.01 12.29 -14.64
C GLN A 49 9.32 13.48 -15.33
N GLY A 50 7.98 13.48 -15.40
CA GLY A 50 7.21 14.46 -16.13
C GLY A 50 6.75 13.87 -17.46
N CYS A 51 5.54 13.34 -17.46
CA CYS A 51 4.77 13.10 -18.69
C CYS A 51 3.84 14.29 -18.92
N ASP A 52 3.26 14.39 -20.11
CA ASP A 52 2.16 15.31 -20.38
C ASP A 52 0.98 14.92 -19.47
N VAL A 53 0.86 15.59 -18.32
CA VAL A 53 -0.20 15.30 -17.34
C VAL A 53 -1.45 16.00 -17.83
N SER A 54 -2.52 15.24 -18.03
CA SER A 54 -3.81 15.82 -18.39
C SER A 54 -4.22 16.90 -17.38
N ALA A 55 -4.64 18.06 -17.88
CA ALA A 55 -5.23 19.11 -17.07
C ALA A 55 -6.65 18.77 -16.57
N THR A 56 -7.20 17.61 -16.95
CA THR A 56 -8.51 17.15 -16.47
C THR A 56 -8.50 17.02 -14.95
N PRO A 57 -9.40 17.73 -14.23
CA PRO A 57 -9.51 17.60 -12.79
C PRO A 57 -9.76 16.15 -12.37
N LEU A 58 -9.10 15.72 -11.31
CA LEU A 58 -9.37 14.41 -10.69
C LEU A 58 -10.64 14.49 -9.86
N MET A 59 -11.38 13.39 -9.79
CA MET A 59 -12.59 13.29 -8.96
C MET A 59 -12.28 13.15 -7.46
N THR A 60 -11.00 13.06 -7.07
CA THR A 60 -10.59 12.83 -5.67
C THR A 60 -11.11 13.89 -4.69
N PRO A 61 -11.06 15.21 -4.99
CA PRO A 61 -11.62 16.23 -4.10
C PRO A 61 -13.13 16.04 -3.86
N ASP A 62 -13.90 15.76 -4.92
CA ASP A 62 -15.35 15.55 -4.82
C ASP A 62 -15.68 14.27 -4.04
N VAL A 63 -14.97 13.18 -4.34
CA VAL A 63 -15.15 11.89 -3.64
C VAL A 63 -14.84 12.02 -2.15
N LEU A 64 -13.84 12.81 -1.75
CA LEU A 64 -13.46 12.96 -0.35
C LEU A 64 -14.37 13.94 0.42
N THR A 65 -14.84 15.00 -0.23
CA THR A 65 -15.64 16.06 0.42
C THR A 65 -17.14 15.74 0.46
N ALA A 66 -17.62 14.78 -0.32
CA ALA A 66 -19.01 14.35 -0.30
C ALA A 66 -19.40 13.70 1.06
N GLY A 67 -20.15 14.43 1.89
CA GLY A 67 -20.79 13.90 3.10
C GLY A 67 -19.81 13.31 4.13
N SER A 68 -20.05 12.06 4.56
CA SER A 68 -19.18 11.33 5.50
C SER A 68 -18.02 10.59 4.82
N SER A 69 -17.80 10.81 3.52
CA SER A 69 -16.84 10.06 2.72
C SER A 69 -15.39 10.22 3.21
N HIS A 70 -14.96 11.41 3.64
CA HIS A 70 -13.62 11.62 4.19
C HIS A 70 -13.28 10.64 5.33
N ARG A 71 -14.17 10.51 6.32
CA ARG A 71 -13.99 9.59 7.45
C ARG A 71 -14.02 8.13 7.00
N SER A 72 -14.87 7.82 6.01
CA SER A 72 -14.98 6.47 5.44
C SER A 72 -13.70 6.07 4.69
N ALA A 73 -13.12 7.00 3.92
CA ALA A 73 -11.86 6.80 3.20
C ALA A 73 -10.69 6.61 4.18
N GLU A 74 -10.59 7.44 5.21
CA GLU A 74 -9.56 7.31 6.25
C GLU A 74 -9.64 5.93 6.94
N LEU A 75 -10.84 5.53 7.32
CA LEU A 75 -11.07 4.22 7.95
C LEU A 75 -10.70 3.07 7.00
N ALA A 76 -11.08 3.16 5.72
CA ALA A 76 -10.74 2.16 4.72
C ALA A 76 -9.22 2.03 4.52
N VAL A 77 -8.50 3.14 4.45
CA VAL A 77 -7.03 3.16 4.36
C VAL A 77 -6.41 2.50 5.60
N LYS A 78 -6.88 2.86 6.80
CA LYS A 78 -6.42 2.26 8.07
C LYS A 78 -6.61 0.74 8.07
N HIS A 79 -7.78 0.25 7.65
CA HIS A 79 -8.04 -1.17 7.56
C HIS A 79 -7.13 -1.87 6.54
N ALA A 80 -6.90 -1.27 5.37
CA ALA A 80 -6.01 -1.82 4.35
C ALA A 80 -4.57 -1.97 4.87
N PHE A 81 -4.02 -0.93 5.52
CA PHE A 81 -2.69 -0.98 6.11
C PHE A 81 -2.58 -2.01 7.25
N ASN A 82 -3.59 -2.10 8.11
CA ASN A 82 -3.62 -3.12 9.16
C ASN A 82 -3.61 -4.54 8.58
N ALA A 83 -4.43 -4.80 7.56
CA ALA A 83 -4.47 -6.10 6.88
C ALA A 83 -3.15 -6.41 6.16
N PHE A 84 -2.51 -5.42 5.54
CA PHE A 84 -1.18 -5.57 4.94
C PHE A 84 -0.13 -5.94 6.00
N HIS A 85 -0.07 -5.22 7.12
CA HIS A 85 0.86 -5.52 8.21
C HIS A 85 0.62 -6.88 8.86
N GLN A 86 -0.64 -7.32 8.97
CA GLN A 86 -0.99 -8.65 9.45
C GLN A 86 -0.53 -9.74 8.47
N ALA A 87 -0.76 -9.55 7.17
CA ALA A 87 -0.29 -10.48 6.14
C ALA A 87 1.25 -10.61 6.13
N HIS A 88 1.96 -9.50 6.39
CA HIS A 88 3.42 -9.49 6.54
C HIS A 88 3.92 -9.86 7.94
N ARG A 89 3.02 -10.12 8.90
CA ARG A 89 3.35 -10.65 10.24
C ARG A 89 3.43 -12.17 10.27
N GLU A 90 2.81 -12.87 9.32
CA GLU A 90 2.95 -14.32 9.16
C GLU A 90 4.33 -14.65 8.56
N GLY A 91 5.32 -14.80 9.42
CA GLY A 91 6.72 -15.11 9.10
C GLY A 91 7.58 -15.10 10.36
N PHE A 92 8.84 -15.54 10.25
CA PHE A 92 9.76 -15.51 11.39
C PHE A 92 10.10 -14.05 11.74
N ARG A 93 9.68 -13.62 12.94
CA ARG A 93 10.13 -12.36 13.55
C ARG A 93 10.80 -12.65 14.86
N LEU A 94 11.96 -12.02 15.07
CA LEU A 94 12.62 -11.99 16.36
C LEU A 94 11.65 -11.36 17.37
N GLN A 95 11.19 -12.16 18.33
CA GLN A 95 10.48 -11.64 19.48
C GLN A 95 11.50 -11.03 20.44
N ASP A 96 11.04 -10.11 21.29
CA ASP A 96 11.87 -9.57 22.35
C ASP A 96 12.49 -10.73 23.16
N VAL A 97 13.80 -10.63 23.43
CA VAL A 97 14.56 -11.64 24.17
C VAL A 97 13.91 -11.92 25.52
N VAL A 98 13.24 -10.94 26.15
CA VAL A 98 12.53 -11.13 27.43
C VAL A 98 11.39 -12.16 27.35
N ASN A 99 10.81 -12.36 26.17
CA ASN A 99 9.73 -13.33 25.93
C ASN A 99 10.28 -14.74 25.64
N ALA A 100 11.59 -14.88 25.42
CA ALA A 100 12.20 -16.19 25.21
C ALA A 100 12.19 -17.00 26.53
N LYS A 101 11.72 -18.25 26.47
CA LYS A 101 11.67 -19.17 27.62
C LYS A 101 13.02 -19.29 28.35
N LEU A 102 14.14 -19.21 27.63
CA LEU A 102 15.48 -19.24 28.21
C LEU A 102 15.79 -17.99 29.03
N ALA A 103 15.42 -16.80 28.55
CA ALA A 103 15.63 -15.54 29.27
C ALA A 103 14.78 -15.45 30.53
N GLN A 104 13.54 -15.94 30.47
CA GLN A 104 12.65 -16.06 31.64
C GLN A 104 13.28 -16.95 32.73
N ARG A 105 13.82 -18.11 32.34
CA ARG A 105 14.50 -19.04 33.27
C ARG A 105 15.76 -18.44 33.89
N ARG A 106 16.51 -17.62 33.15
CA ARG A 106 17.73 -16.97 33.66
C ARG A 106 17.42 -15.84 34.66
N ARG A 107 16.29 -15.14 34.50
CA ARG A 107 15.83 -14.12 35.45
C ARG A 107 15.43 -14.70 36.81
N LEU A 108 14.86 -15.90 36.84
CA LEU A 108 14.43 -16.58 38.08
C LEU A 108 15.57 -17.16 38.92
N LYS A 109 16.82 -17.13 38.42
CA LYS A 109 18.02 -17.63 39.12
C LYS A 109 18.90 -16.51 39.71
N LYS A 110 18.47 -15.26 39.60
CA LYS A 110 19.06 -14.11 40.29
C LYS A 110 18.17 -13.76 41.48
#